data_AF-A0A9P0H075-F1
#
_entry.id   AF-A0A9P0H075-F1
#
_cell.length_a   1.000
_cell.length_b   1.000
_cell.length_c   1.000
_cell.angle_alpha   90.00
_cell.angle_beta   90.00
_cell.angle_gamma   90.00
#
_symmetry.space_group_name_H-M   'P 1'
#
loop_
_entity.id
_entity.type
_entity.pdbx_description
1 polymer ?
#
loop_
_entity_poly.entity_id
_entity_poly.type
_entity_poly.pdbx_seq_one_letter_code
_entity_poly.pdbx_strand_id
1 'polypeptide(L)'
;MPAQVPPLTPGTNKKMTEALKASFASWEKEQIKLNIVKDPREWNETAVEHWLSWAIREFSLEGVKLQQFCMRGKDICAMGKEAFLARAPPFMGDILWEHLEILQKGVEYTDCYPP
;
A
#
# COMPACT_ATOMS: atom_id res chain seq x y z
N MET A 1 42.28 -6.57 17.36
CA MET A 1 40.89 -6.15 17.59
C MET A 1 40.19 -6.07 16.23
N PRO A 2 39.11 -6.83 15.96
CA PRO A 2 38.22 -6.52 14.85
C PRO A 2 36.90 -5.94 15.37
N ALA A 3 36.48 -4.82 14.78
CA ALA A 3 35.22 -4.15 15.07
C ALA A 3 34.05 -4.98 14.51
N GLN A 4 33.23 -5.51 15.41
CA GLN A 4 31.99 -6.21 15.09
C GLN A 4 30.89 -5.18 14.84
N VAL A 5 30.46 -5.05 13.58
CA VAL A 5 29.26 -4.30 13.23
C VAL A 5 28.02 -5.01 13.81
N PRO A 6 27.04 -4.30 14.41
CA PRO A 6 25.87 -4.96 15.00
C PRO A 6 25.03 -5.68 13.94
N PRO A 7 24.49 -6.88 14.23
CA PRO A 7 23.58 -7.57 13.33
C PRO A 7 22.27 -6.80 13.20
N LEU A 8 21.80 -6.59 11.96
CA LEU A 8 20.46 -6.09 11.66
C LEU A 8 19.45 -7.01 12.36
N THR A 9 18.67 -6.43 13.28
CA THR A 9 17.79 -7.17 14.18
C THR A 9 16.63 -7.83 13.42
N PRO A 10 16.30 -9.11 13.69
CA PRO A 10 15.15 -9.82 13.08
C PRO A 10 13.76 -9.25 13.43
N GLY A 11 13.69 -8.17 14.23
CA GLY A 11 12.44 -7.62 14.77
C GLY A 11 11.69 -6.68 13.82
N THR A 12 12.32 -6.23 12.73
CA THR A 12 11.77 -5.21 11.82
C THR A 12 10.48 -5.68 11.13
N ASN A 13 10.41 -6.96 10.75
CA ASN A 13 9.25 -7.49 10.01
C ASN A 13 7.96 -7.52 10.85
N LYS A 14 8.05 -7.81 12.16
CA LYS A 14 6.86 -7.99 13.00
C LYS A 14 6.18 -6.66 13.38
N LYS A 15 6.97 -5.60 13.57
CA LYS A 15 6.43 -4.24 13.81
C LYS A 15 5.81 -3.64 12.55
N MET A 16 6.40 -3.95 11.40
CA MET A 16 5.91 -3.52 10.08
C MET A 16 4.53 -4.09 9.76
N THR A 17 4.27 -5.37 10.03
CA THR A 17 2.95 -6.00 9.82
C THR A 17 1.85 -5.41 10.71
N GLU A 18 2.15 -5.09 11.96
CA GLU A 18 1.17 -4.48 12.87
C GLU A 18 0.86 -3.03 12.50
N ALA A 19 1.87 -2.26 12.09
CA ALA A 19 1.67 -0.94 11.52
C ALA A 19 0.78 -1.03 10.28
N LEU A 20 1.06 -1.96 9.35
CA LEU A 20 0.25 -2.21 8.15
C LEU A 20 -1.24 -2.39 8.47
N LYS A 21 -1.58 -3.27 9.42
CA LYS A 21 -2.97 -3.49 9.83
C LYS A 21 -3.64 -2.23 10.40
N ALA A 22 -2.94 -1.52 11.28
CA ALA A 22 -3.46 -0.29 11.88
C ALA A 22 -3.69 0.79 10.80
N SER A 23 -2.75 0.88 9.88
CA SER A 23 -2.80 1.78 8.74
C SER A 23 -3.96 1.42 7.80
N PHE A 24 -4.25 0.14 7.52
CA PHE A 24 -5.42 -0.21 6.68
C PHE A 24 -6.74 0.35 7.23
N ALA A 25 -6.96 0.27 8.54
CA ALA A 25 -8.13 0.87 9.18
C ALA A 25 -8.14 2.41 9.13
N SER A 26 -6.96 3.03 9.13
CA SER A 26 -6.80 4.49 8.95
C SER A 26 -7.16 4.90 7.52
N TRP A 27 -6.69 4.15 6.51
CA TRP A 27 -7.01 4.37 5.11
C TRP A 27 -8.49 4.22 4.81
N GLU A 28 -9.16 3.17 5.31
CA GLU A 28 -10.61 2.99 5.09
C GLU A 28 -11.43 4.22 5.52
N LYS A 29 -11.06 4.86 6.63
CA LYS A 29 -11.72 6.10 7.09
C LYS A 29 -11.46 7.27 6.14
N GLU A 30 -10.23 7.43 5.69
CA GLU A 30 -9.86 8.50 4.76
C GLU A 30 -10.49 8.28 3.38
N GLN A 31 -10.60 7.03 2.92
CA GLN A 31 -11.30 6.67 1.68
C GLN A 31 -12.76 7.11 1.73
N ILE A 32 -13.48 6.77 2.80
CA ILE A 32 -14.89 7.17 2.96
C ILE A 32 -15.02 8.69 2.98
N LYS A 33 -14.13 9.38 3.70
CA LYS A 33 -14.14 10.84 3.82
C LYS A 33 -13.81 11.55 2.51
N LEU A 34 -12.92 10.98 1.69
CA LEU A 34 -12.53 11.50 0.39
C LEU A 34 -13.42 11.00 -0.76
N ASN A 35 -14.46 10.20 -0.46
CA ASN A 35 -15.31 9.52 -1.46
C ASN A 35 -14.51 8.67 -2.46
N ILE A 36 -13.42 8.05 -1.98
CA ILE A 36 -12.64 7.08 -2.75
C ILE A 36 -13.34 5.72 -2.64
N VAL A 37 -13.63 5.13 -3.78
CA VAL A 37 -14.22 3.78 -3.89
C VAL A 37 -13.34 2.74 -3.22
N LYS A 38 -13.95 1.72 -2.62
CA LYS A 38 -13.20 0.64 -1.96
C LYS A 38 -12.43 -0.21 -2.97
N ASP A 39 -12.95 -0.35 -4.20
CA ASP A 39 -12.29 -1.11 -5.25
C ASP A 39 -11.10 -0.33 -5.83
N PRO A 40 -9.85 -0.81 -5.63
CA PRO A 40 -8.69 -0.18 -6.24
C PRO A 40 -8.75 -0.17 -7.76
N ARG A 41 -9.52 -1.04 -8.42
CA ARG A 41 -9.69 -1.01 -9.88
C ARG A 41 -10.46 0.23 -10.34
N GLU A 42 -11.34 0.74 -9.49
CA GLU A 42 -12.15 1.93 -9.77
C GLU A 42 -11.47 3.24 -9.34
N TRP A 43 -10.27 3.19 -8.75
CA TRP A 43 -9.56 4.40 -8.38
C TRP A 43 -9.17 5.22 -9.62
N ASN A 44 -9.40 6.53 -9.52
CA ASN A 44 -8.83 7.50 -10.44
C ASN A 44 -7.40 7.87 -10.03
N GLU A 45 -6.71 8.66 -10.86
CA GLU A 45 -5.33 9.10 -10.59
C GLU A 45 -5.23 9.81 -9.23
N THR A 46 -6.18 10.68 -8.91
CA THR A 46 -6.21 11.39 -7.63
C THR A 46 -6.41 10.48 -6.41
N ALA A 47 -7.23 9.44 -6.53
CA ALA A 47 -7.46 8.45 -5.47
C ALA A 47 -6.19 7.63 -5.20
N VAL A 48 -5.49 7.24 -6.26
CA VAL A 48 -4.18 6.59 -6.18
C VAL A 48 -3.17 7.53 -5.50
N GLU A 49 -3.11 8.79 -5.91
CA GLU A 49 -2.23 9.79 -5.27
C GLU A 49 -2.55 9.97 -3.79
N HIS A 50 -3.83 10.03 -3.42
CA HIS A 50 -4.26 10.10 -2.02
C HIS A 50 -3.85 8.87 -1.23
N TRP A 51 -4.02 7.67 -1.79
CA TRP A 51 -3.60 6.41 -1.17
C TRP A 51 -2.09 6.38 -0.92
N LEU A 52 -1.31 6.72 -1.93
CA LEU A 52 0.14 6.78 -1.80
C LEU A 52 0.57 7.88 -0.84
N SER A 53 -0.01 9.08 -0.91
CA SER A 53 0.32 10.17 0.00
C SER A 53 0.01 9.82 1.45
N TRP A 54 -1.11 9.13 1.68
CA TRP A 54 -1.46 8.60 2.98
C TRP A 54 -0.44 7.54 3.42
N ALA A 55 -0.11 6.57 2.57
CA ALA A 55 0.86 5.52 2.90
C ALA A 55 2.26 6.07 3.16
N ILE A 56 2.69 7.07 2.40
CA ILE A 56 3.96 7.78 2.63
C ILE A 56 3.97 8.43 4.01
N ARG A 57 2.88 9.11 4.40
CA ARG A 57 2.80 9.78 5.70
C ARG A 57 2.71 8.78 6.86
N GLU A 58 1.98 7.70 6.66
CA GLU A 58 1.69 6.71 7.70
C GLU A 58 2.90 5.78 7.96
N PHE A 59 3.55 5.30 6.90
CA PHE A 59 4.71 4.43 7.00
C PHE A 59 6.06 5.18 6.91
N SER A 60 6.02 6.53 6.89
CA SER A 60 7.20 7.37 6.67
C SER A 60 8.01 6.95 5.43
N LEU A 61 7.33 6.74 4.31
CA LEU A 61 7.94 6.28 3.05
C LEU A 61 8.59 7.43 2.27
N GLU A 62 9.53 8.10 2.90
CA GLU A 62 10.29 9.22 2.32
C GLU A 62 11.12 8.70 1.14
N GLY A 63 10.57 8.81 -0.08
CA GLY A 63 11.21 8.32 -1.31
C GLY A 63 10.26 7.74 -2.35
N VAL A 64 9.00 7.41 -2.00
CA VAL A 64 8.02 7.06 -3.03
C VAL A 64 7.67 8.30 -3.84
N LYS A 65 7.85 8.22 -5.15
CA LYS A 65 7.42 9.27 -6.06
C LYS A 65 5.98 9.00 -6.48
N LEU A 66 5.04 9.83 -6.02
CA LEU A 66 3.64 9.81 -6.46
C LEU A 66 3.51 9.79 -7.99
N GLN A 67 4.37 10.54 -8.68
CA GLN A 67 4.44 10.56 -10.14
C GLN A 67 4.71 9.21 -10.79
N GLN A 68 5.44 8.29 -10.13
CA GLN A 68 5.67 6.94 -10.66
C GLN A 68 4.38 6.11 -10.73
N PHE A 69 3.40 6.50 -9.92
CA PHE A 69 2.09 5.90 -9.77
C PHE A 69 0.97 6.82 -10.28
N CYS A 70 1.29 7.83 -11.09
CA CYS A 70 0.30 8.68 -11.75
C CYS A 70 -0.41 7.90 -12.86
N MET A 71 -1.33 7.04 -12.45
CA MET A 71 -2.13 6.17 -13.31
C MET A 71 -3.41 5.81 -12.55
N ARG A 72 -4.42 5.29 -13.25
CA ARG A 72 -5.66 4.87 -12.59
C ARG A 72 -5.43 3.56 -11.86
N GLY A 73 -6.23 3.29 -10.85
CA GLY A 73 -6.05 2.07 -10.07
C GLY A 73 -6.33 0.78 -10.85
N LYS A 74 -7.13 0.83 -11.93
CA LYS A 74 -7.19 -0.28 -12.90
C LYS A 74 -5.84 -0.58 -13.56
N ASP A 75 -5.04 0.45 -13.84
CA ASP A 75 -3.73 0.30 -14.47
C ASP A 75 -2.74 -0.26 -13.44
N ILE A 76 -2.81 0.20 -12.19
CA ILE A 76 -2.05 -0.37 -11.06
C ILE A 76 -2.40 -1.85 -10.84
N CYS A 77 -3.69 -2.17 -10.81
CA CYS A 77 -4.19 -3.52 -10.61
C CYS A 77 -3.77 -4.44 -11.77
N ALA A 78 -3.77 -3.94 -13.01
CA ALA A 78 -3.36 -4.69 -14.19
C ALA A 78 -1.84 -4.86 -14.32
N MET A 79 -1.04 -3.95 -13.76
CA MET A 79 0.42 -3.95 -13.85
C MET A 79 1.07 -5.15 -13.16
N GLY A 80 0.43 -5.72 -12.13
CA GLY A 80 0.97 -6.85 -11.38
C GLY A 80 2.11 -6.46 -10.42
N LYS A 81 2.42 -7.39 -9.49
CA LYS A 81 3.37 -7.14 -8.39
C LYS A 81 4.74 -6.71 -8.89
N GLU A 82 5.32 -7.46 -9.84
CA GLU A 82 6.69 -7.22 -10.30
C GLU A 82 6.88 -5.83 -10.92
N ALA A 83 5.96 -5.38 -11.77
CA ALA A 83 6.07 -4.06 -12.39
C ALA A 83 5.70 -2.92 -11.43
N PHE A 84 4.84 -3.18 -10.43
CA PHE A 84 4.61 -2.24 -9.32
C PHE A 84 5.88 -2.08 -8.46
N LEU A 85 6.50 -3.19 -8.07
CA LEU A 85 7.74 -3.20 -7.29
C LEU A 85 8.90 -2.56 -8.05
N ALA A 86 8.97 -2.70 -9.38
CA ALA A 86 9.98 -2.04 -10.20
C ALA A 86 9.87 -0.51 -10.20
N ARG A 87 8.69 0.04 -9.91
CA ARG A 87 8.44 1.49 -9.84
C ARG A 87 8.65 2.08 -8.45
N ALA A 88 8.41 1.28 -7.40
CA ALA A 88 8.63 1.65 -6.01
C ALA A 88 10.06 1.33 -5.54
N PRO A 89 10.55 1.99 -4.48
CA PRO A 89 11.76 1.56 -3.79
C PRO A 89 11.62 0.13 -3.22
N PRO A 90 12.72 -0.63 -3.10
CA PRO A 90 12.72 -1.94 -2.45
C PRO A 90 12.22 -1.83 -1.00
N PHE A 91 11.57 -2.89 -0.49
CA PHE A 91 10.82 -2.94 0.78
C PHE A 91 9.53 -2.12 0.80
N MET A 92 9.56 -0.91 0.23
CA MET A 92 8.44 0.04 0.21
C MET A 92 7.35 -0.37 -0.77
N GLY A 93 7.75 -0.90 -1.94
CA GLY A 93 6.83 -1.47 -2.90
C GLY A 93 6.04 -2.66 -2.35
N ASP A 94 6.66 -3.51 -1.53
CA ASP A 94 5.99 -4.67 -0.95
C ASP A 94 4.88 -4.26 0.03
N ILE A 95 5.10 -3.23 0.85
CA ILE A 95 4.10 -2.65 1.76
C ILE A 95 2.87 -2.18 0.98
N LEU A 96 3.11 -1.36 -0.04
CA LEU A 96 2.05 -0.77 -0.86
C LEU A 96 1.29 -1.85 -1.63
N TRP A 97 2.01 -2.80 -2.22
CA TRP A 97 1.39 -3.91 -2.94
C TRP A 97 0.55 -4.80 -2.02
N GLU A 98 1.03 -5.09 -0.81
CA GLU A 98 0.29 -5.88 0.17
C GLU A 98 -1.03 -5.19 0.56
N HIS A 99 -1.01 -3.87 0.76
CA HIS A 99 -2.24 -3.11 0.99
C HIS A 99 -3.19 -3.18 -0.21
N LEU A 100 -2.66 -3.03 -1.43
CA LEU A 100 -3.45 -3.10 -2.66
C LEU A 100 -4.11 -4.48 -2.82
N GLU A 101 -3.39 -5.58 -2.53
CA GLU A 101 -3.96 -6.93 -2.56
C GLU A 101 -5.08 -7.11 -1.53
N ILE A 102 -4.92 -6.55 -0.33
CA ILE A 102 -5.95 -6.64 0.72
C ILE A 102 -7.20 -5.88 0.29
N LEU A 103 -7.05 -4.70 -0.32
CA LEU A 103 -8.17 -3.94 -0.85
C LEU A 103 -8.90 -4.71 -1.96
N GLN A 104 -8.16 -5.32 -2.88
CA GLN A 104 -8.74 -6.18 -3.93
C GLN A 104 -9.50 -7.37 -3.33
N LYS A 105 -8.89 -8.09 -2.38
CA LYS A 105 -9.52 -9.25 -1.72
C LYS A 105 -10.72 -8.86 -0.86
N GLY A 106 -10.69 -7.67 -0.25
CA GLY A 106 -11.79 -7.13 0.54
C GLY A 106 -13.05 -6.90 -0.29
N VAL A 107 -12.90 -6.51 -1.56
CA VAL A 107 -14.02 -6.33 -2.51
C VAL A 107 -14.62 -7.69 -2.91
N GLU A 108 -13.79 -8.71 -3.18
CA GLU A 108 -14.28 -10.04 -3.55
C GLU A 108 -15.09 -10.71 -2.43
N TYR A 109 -14.78 -10.41 -1.15
CA TYR A 109 -15.51 -10.99 -0.02
C TYR A 109 -16.88 -10.35 0.22
N THR A 110 -17.09 -9.11 -0.22
CA THR A 110 -18.38 -8.40 -0.04
C THR A 110 -19.46 -8.83 -1.05
N ASP A 111 -19.07 -9.49 -2.15
CA ASP A 111 -20.02 -9.97 -3.17
C ASP A 111 -20.54 -11.40 -2.87
N CYS A 112 -19.81 -12.18 -2.06
CA CYS A 112 -20.14 -13.58 -1.77
C CYS A 112 -21.19 -13.78 -0.66
N TYR A 113 -21.78 -12.72 -0.09
CA TYR A 113 -22.86 -12.83 0.90
C TYR A 113 -23.99 -11.86 0.53
N PRO A 114 -24.95 -12.28 -0.31
CA PRO A 114 -26.19 -11.53 -0.41
C PRO A 114 -26.97 -11.64 0.92
N PRO A 115 -27.73 -10.60 1.31
CA PRO A 115 -28.57 -10.61 2.50
C PRO A 115 -29.67 -11.68 2.47
#